data_AF-A0A3R6VZ43-F1
#
_entry.id   AF-A0A3R6VZ43-F1
#
_cell.length_a   1.000
_cell.length_b   1.000
_cell.length_c   1.000
_cell.angle_alpha   90.00
_cell.angle_beta   90.00
_cell.angle_gamma   90.00
#
_symmetry.space_group_name_H-M   'P 1'
#
loop_
_entity.id
_entity.type
_entity.pdbx_description
1 polymer ?
#
loop_
_entity_poly.entity_id
_entity_poly.type
_entity_poly.pdbx_seq_one_letter_code
_entity_poly.pdbx_strand_id
1 'polypeptide(L)'
;MEFDIFVEKVRTLVEKIAKERNMEVRVNAETVVKNNGCRLKCLSIFARGSNVSPSVYMERYYEQYNNGRMLQDIVEEIVDSYGDRREQGRLDISKFTDYDSVRDFIIMMLVNRELNSEMLTNAPYIPFEDLAIVFRWLAVKSPESIGTSLVTNRDIRRWGVNVRELYDIASENTRRLFPEHVENLVSLLMRQYGIDVKKDGMAENNPEKDPEKDMYIITNSYYTNGAAAMLYPGVLARCADMLDGDIYIIPSSIHEVLFVKAGNEVDAKDIIECIILANKNIVKKSEKLSDNLYIYRRREDKVEILK
;
A
#
# COMPACT_ATOMS: atom_id res chain seq x y z
N MET A 1 30.88 -2.96 0.60
CA MET A 1 30.90 -1.49 0.51
C MET A 1 29.78 -0.99 1.38
N GLU A 2 29.99 -0.01 2.26
CA GLU A 2 28.91 0.51 3.11
C GLU A 2 27.78 1.13 2.27
N PHE A 3 26.55 1.12 2.79
CA PHE A 3 25.35 1.56 2.06
C PHE A 3 25.46 3.00 1.58
N ASP A 4 25.93 3.92 2.43
CA ASP A 4 26.02 5.34 2.08
C ASP A 4 27.04 5.60 0.97
N ILE A 5 28.15 4.86 0.99
CA ILE A 5 29.17 4.89 -0.06
C ILE A 5 28.61 4.28 -1.34
N PHE A 6 27.82 3.20 -1.25
CA PHE A 6 27.12 2.62 -2.39
C PHE A 6 26.19 3.63 -3.05
N VAL A 7 25.34 4.32 -2.28
CA VAL A 7 24.39 5.31 -2.79
C VAL A 7 25.11 6.43 -3.54
N GLU A 8 26.16 7.02 -2.96
CA GLU A 8 26.92 8.10 -3.62
C GLU A 8 27.68 7.61 -4.86
N LYS A 9 28.16 6.37 -4.84
CA LYS A 9 28.83 5.77 -6.00
C LYS A 9 27.83 5.53 -7.14
N VAL A 10 26.65 4.99 -6.86
CA VAL A 10 25.59 4.83 -7.87
C VAL A 10 25.16 6.19 -8.40
N ARG A 11 24.92 7.19 -7.52
CA ARG A 11 24.56 8.58 -7.92
C ARG A 11 25.54 9.14 -8.95
N THR A 12 26.84 9.07 -8.64
CA THR A 12 27.92 9.61 -9.47
C THR A 12 28.03 8.86 -10.81
N LEU A 13 27.89 7.53 -10.80
CA LEU A 13 27.95 6.73 -12.02
C LEU A 13 26.72 6.95 -12.92
N VAL A 14 25.52 7.04 -12.35
CA VAL A 14 24.29 7.38 -13.09
C VAL A 14 24.44 8.74 -13.76
N GLU A 15 24.94 9.75 -13.03
CA GLU A 15 25.18 11.09 -13.57
C GLU A 15 26.20 11.09 -14.72
N LYS A 16 27.28 10.30 -14.58
CA LYS A 16 28.30 10.12 -15.62
C LYS A 16 27.71 9.47 -16.88
N ILE A 17 27.04 8.33 -16.76
CA ILE A 17 26.47 7.60 -17.91
C ILE A 17 25.38 8.43 -18.58
N ALA A 18 24.53 9.12 -17.81
CA ALA A 18 23.53 10.03 -18.37
C ALA A 18 24.17 11.14 -19.22
N LYS A 19 25.29 11.72 -18.76
CA LYS A 19 26.04 12.72 -19.52
C LYS A 19 26.66 12.14 -20.80
N GLU A 20 27.22 10.94 -20.74
CA GLU A 20 27.77 10.21 -21.90
C GLU A 20 26.70 9.92 -22.96
N ARG A 21 25.45 9.70 -22.53
CA ARG A 21 24.27 9.51 -23.39
C ARG A 21 23.60 10.82 -23.82
N ASN A 22 24.25 11.98 -23.64
CA ASN A 22 23.72 13.31 -23.95
C ASN A 22 22.37 13.63 -23.26
N MET A 23 22.15 13.09 -22.06
CA MET A 23 20.97 13.37 -21.26
C MET A 23 21.21 14.59 -20.36
N GLU A 24 20.50 15.68 -20.60
CA GLU A 24 20.49 16.83 -19.67
C GLU A 24 19.65 16.52 -18.43
N VAL A 25 20.29 15.96 -17.40
CA VAL A 25 19.65 15.58 -16.12
C VAL A 25 20.46 16.05 -14.91
N ARG A 26 19.77 16.21 -13.78
CA ARG A 26 20.36 16.38 -12.44
C ARG A 26 20.04 15.16 -11.60
N VAL A 27 21.03 14.52 -10.99
CA VAL A 27 20.85 13.33 -10.15
C VAL A 27 21.08 13.69 -8.68
N ASN A 28 20.06 13.51 -7.86
CA ASN A 28 20.13 13.74 -6.43
C ASN A 28 19.99 12.44 -5.66
N ALA A 29 20.77 12.30 -4.58
CA ALA A 29 20.50 11.35 -3.52
C ALA A 29 19.80 12.08 -2.37
N GLU A 30 18.68 11.53 -1.90
CA GLU A 30 17.93 12.10 -0.78
C GLU A 30 17.32 11.00 0.09
N THR A 31 16.98 11.33 1.33
CA THR A 31 16.27 10.42 2.23
C THR A 31 14.80 10.82 2.25
N VAL A 32 13.92 9.89 1.87
CA VAL A 32 12.47 10.07 1.91
C VAL A 32 11.86 9.30 3.07
N VAL A 33 10.85 9.90 3.70
CA VAL A 33 10.06 9.25 4.76
C VAL A 33 8.86 8.57 4.11
N LYS A 34 8.72 7.27 4.35
CA LYS A 34 7.61 6.41 3.96
C LYS A 34 6.66 6.17 5.14
N ASN A 35 5.66 5.32 4.90
CA ASN A 35 4.72 4.90 5.92
C ASN A 35 5.44 4.40 7.18
N ASN A 36 4.85 4.67 8.34
CA ASN A 36 5.37 4.32 9.67
C ASN A 36 6.78 4.87 9.97
N GLY A 37 7.12 6.02 9.37
CA GLY A 37 8.40 6.70 9.57
C GLY A 37 9.60 5.97 8.96
N CYS A 38 9.39 5.01 8.07
CA CYS A 38 10.47 4.30 7.39
C CYS A 38 11.25 5.25 6.48
N ARG A 39 12.55 5.42 6.75
CA ARG A 39 13.44 6.29 5.97
C ARG A 39 14.16 5.46 4.91
N LEU A 40 13.97 5.81 3.65
CA LEU A 40 14.64 5.18 2.51
C LEU A 40 15.52 6.19 1.79
N LYS A 41 16.71 5.77 1.36
CA LYS A 41 17.54 6.55 0.45
C LYS A 41 17.10 6.31 -0.98
N CYS A 42 16.85 7.37 -1.71
CA CYS A 42 16.49 7.28 -3.11
C CYS A 42 17.37 8.16 -4.00
N LEU A 43 17.48 7.74 -5.25
CA LEU A 43 17.97 8.55 -6.35
C LEU A 43 16.80 9.16 -7.11
N SER A 44 16.85 10.47 -7.29
CA SER A 44 15.89 11.24 -8.08
C SER A 44 16.62 11.84 -9.28
N ILE A 45 16.17 11.53 -10.50
CA ILE A 45 16.76 11.96 -11.77
C ILE A 45 15.85 13.02 -12.39
N PHE A 46 16.23 14.29 -12.30
CA PHE A 46 15.45 15.41 -12.81
C PHE A 46 15.89 15.77 -14.23
N ALA A 47 14.98 15.71 -15.20
CA ALA A 47 15.21 16.28 -16.52
C ALA A 47 15.24 17.81 -16.44
N ARG A 48 15.93 18.46 -17.39
CA ARG A 48 15.97 19.93 -17.46
C ARG A 48 14.57 20.55 -17.46
N GLY A 49 14.35 21.47 -16.52
CA GLY A 49 13.08 22.18 -16.33
C GLY A 49 11.99 21.36 -15.62
N SER A 50 12.28 20.13 -15.17
CA SER A 50 11.36 19.34 -14.34
C SER A 50 11.71 19.48 -12.85
N ASN A 51 10.69 19.69 -12.03
CA ASN A 51 10.79 19.70 -10.57
C ASN A 51 10.27 18.41 -9.93
N VAL A 52 9.82 17.44 -10.75
CA VAL A 52 9.31 16.13 -10.31
C VAL A 52 10.09 15.03 -11.01
N SER A 53 10.47 14.02 -10.24
CA SER A 53 11.14 12.80 -10.72
C SER A 53 10.58 11.60 -9.97
N PRO A 54 10.44 10.43 -10.62
CA PRO A 54 10.35 9.16 -9.90
C PRO A 54 11.56 9.01 -8.97
N SER A 55 11.34 8.44 -7.79
CA SER A 55 12.40 8.11 -6.83
C SER A 55 12.73 6.62 -6.93
N VAL A 56 14.01 6.33 -7.13
CA VAL A 56 14.55 4.96 -7.18
C VAL A 56 15.12 4.61 -5.82
N TYR A 57 14.55 3.66 -5.09
CA TYR A 57 15.01 3.29 -3.74
C TYR A 57 16.28 2.43 -3.80
N MET A 58 17.29 2.80 -3.01
CA MET A 58 18.62 2.21 -3.09
C MET A 58 18.75 0.92 -2.30
N GLU A 59 17.87 0.67 -1.34
CA GLU A 59 17.91 -0.52 -0.47
C GLU A 59 17.82 -1.81 -1.29
N ARG A 60 16.89 -1.87 -2.25
CA ARG A 60 16.73 -3.02 -3.16
C ARG A 60 18.00 -3.28 -3.98
N TYR A 61 18.58 -2.23 -4.55
CA TYR A 61 19.79 -2.37 -5.37
C TYR A 61 21.02 -2.72 -4.53
N TYR A 62 21.09 -2.21 -3.30
CA TYR A 62 22.15 -2.55 -2.37
C TYR A 62 22.10 -4.01 -1.94
N GLU A 63 20.91 -4.54 -1.66
CA GLU A 63 20.71 -5.97 -1.40
C GLU A 63 21.16 -6.82 -2.59
N GLN A 64 20.75 -6.47 -3.81
CA GLN A 64 21.17 -7.17 -5.02
C GLN A 64 22.69 -7.11 -5.23
N TYR A 65 23.31 -5.95 -4.97
CA TYR A 65 24.77 -5.79 -5.03
C TYR A 65 25.48 -6.72 -4.03
N ASN A 66 24.98 -6.79 -2.80
CA ASN A 66 25.54 -7.68 -1.78
C ASN A 66 25.35 -9.17 -2.14
N ASN A 67 24.31 -9.48 -2.91
CA ASN A 67 24.06 -10.82 -3.47
C ASN A 67 24.83 -11.09 -4.78
N GLY A 68 25.79 -10.23 -5.15
CA GLY A 68 26.72 -10.46 -6.26
C GLY A 68 26.34 -9.80 -7.58
N ARG A 69 25.24 -9.03 -7.65
CA ARG A 69 24.92 -8.24 -8.85
C ARG A 69 26.00 -7.18 -9.09
N MET A 70 26.47 -7.05 -10.33
CA MET A 70 27.50 -6.06 -10.65
C MET A 70 26.94 -4.64 -10.52
N LEU A 71 27.77 -3.75 -9.98
CA LEU A 71 27.41 -2.34 -9.83
C LEU A 71 27.07 -1.68 -11.18
N GLN A 72 27.77 -2.08 -12.25
CA GLN A 72 27.55 -1.55 -13.58
C GLN A 72 26.14 -1.89 -14.09
N ASP A 73 25.70 -3.15 -13.96
CA ASP A 73 24.36 -3.58 -14.36
C ASP A 73 23.26 -2.83 -13.61
N ILE A 74 23.50 -2.49 -12.33
CA ILE A 74 22.57 -1.69 -11.52
C ILE A 74 22.46 -0.27 -12.09
N VAL A 75 23.59 0.36 -12.37
CA VAL A 75 23.62 1.74 -12.90
C VAL A 75 22.98 1.79 -14.29
N GLU A 76 23.28 0.82 -15.16
CA GLU A 76 22.70 0.72 -16.51
C GLU A 76 21.18 0.56 -16.44
N GLU A 77 20.65 -0.36 -15.62
CA GLU A 77 19.20 -0.50 -15.43
C GLU A 77 18.54 0.81 -14.97
N ILE A 78 19.15 1.52 -14.01
CA ILE A 78 18.60 2.78 -13.51
C ILE A 78 18.53 3.83 -14.63
N VAL A 79 19.59 3.96 -15.43
CA VAL A 79 19.62 4.91 -16.55
C VAL A 79 18.63 4.52 -17.65
N ASP A 80 18.54 3.23 -17.99
CA ASP A 80 17.63 2.70 -19.02
C ASP A 80 16.16 2.91 -18.61
N SER A 81 15.82 2.63 -17.35
CA SER A 81 14.47 2.87 -16.80
C SER A 81 14.02 4.33 -16.87
N TYR A 82 14.96 5.26 -17.02
CA TYR A 82 14.70 6.68 -17.22
C TYR A 82 14.65 7.07 -18.70
N GLY A 83 15.45 6.41 -19.55
CA GLY A 83 15.43 6.57 -21.01
C GLY A 83 14.05 6.25 -21.59
N ASP A 84 13.49 5.09 -21.22
CA ASP A 84 12.20 4.61 -21.73
C ASP A 84 11.00 5.49 -21.29
N ARG A 85 11.11 6.16 -20.13
CA ARG A 85 10.09 7.09 -19.63
C ARG A 85 10.05 8.42 -20.39
N ARG A 86 11.05 8.75 -21.21
CA ARG A 86 10.98 9.92 -22.11
C ARG A 86 9.97 9.70 -23.24
N GLU A 87 9.79 8.45 -23.68
CA GLU A 87 8.86 8.10 -24.77
C GLU A 87 7.42 7.91 -24.28
N GLN A 88 7.22 7.54 -23.01
CA GLN A 88 5.88 7.25 -22.44
C GLN A 88 5.11 8.46 -21.90
N GLY A 89 5.53 9.68 -22.25
CA GLY A 89 4.84 10.90 -21.84
C GLY A 89 5.31 11.40 -20.46
N ARG A 90 5.76 12.65 -20.43
CA ARG A 90 6.12 13.35 -19.20
C ARG A 90 4.93 13.32 -18.25
N LEU A 91 5.14 13.01 -16.96
CA LEU A 91 4.19 13.34 -15.90
C LEU A 91 3.95 14.87 -16.00
N ASP A 92 2.82 15.27 -16.55
CA ASP A 92 2.54 16.67 -16.81
C ASP A 92 2.18 17.37 -15.49
N ILE A 93 3.13 18.13 -14.97
CA ILE A 93 3.02 18.80 -13.68
C ILE A 93 1.89 19.82 -13.63
N SER A 94 1.50 20.37 -14.79
CA SER A 94 0.40 21.31 -14.90
C SER A 94 -0.97 20.68 -14.60
N LYS A 95 -1.08 19.34 -14.64
CA LYS A 95 -2.29 18.63 -14.22
C LYS A 95 -2.40 18.48 -12.70
N PHE A 96 -1.32 18.64 -11.93
CA PHE A 96 -1.31 18.48 -10.47
C PHE A 96 -1.79 19.71 -9.71
N THR A 97 -2.02 20.80 -10.43
CA THR A 97 -2.34 22.10 -9.86
C THR A 97 -3.83 22.42 -9.80
N ASP A 98 -4.62 21.72 -10.59
CA ASP A 98 -6.05 21.94 -10.75
C ASP A 98 -6.84 20.81 -10.09
N TYR A 99 -7.84 21.16 -9.28
CA TYR A 99 -8.61 20.17 -8.53
C TYR A 99 -9.46 19.31 -9.46
N ASP A 100 -10.09 19.92 -10.46
CA ASP A 100 -10.96 19.22 -11.42
C ASP A 100 -10.20 18.16 -12.22
N SER A 101 -8.91 18.40 -12.46
CA SER A 101 -8.01 17.46 -13.14
C SER A 101 -7.59 16.26 -12.29
N VAL A 102 -7.65 16.33 -10.95
CA VAL A 102 -7.15 15.27 -10.05
C VAL A 102 -8.22 14.61 -9.21
N ARG A 103 -9.38 15.24 -9.00
CA ARG A 103 -10.44 14.79 -8.09
C ARG A 103 -10.86 13.33 -8.30
N ASP A 104 -10.97 12.87 -9.53
CA ASP A 104 -11.40 11.50 -9.87
C ASP A 104 -10.29 10.44 -9.68
N PHE A 105 -9.10 10.88 -9.27
CA PHE A 105 -7.92 10.05 -8.99
C PHE A 105 -7.46 10.17 -7.52
N ILE A 106 -8.19 10.91 -6.69
CA ILE A 106 -7.95 10.92 -5.24
C ILE A 106 -8.53 9.64 -4.66
N ILE A 107 -7.71 8.90 -3.94
CA ILE A 107 -8.04 7.64 -3.27
C ILE A 107 -7.72 7.73 -1.78
N MET A 108 -8.28 6.82 -1.00
CA MET A 108 -8.03 6.66 0.42
C MET A 108 -7.17 5.43 0.71
N MET A 109 -6.40 5.51 1.78
CA MET A 109 -5.60 4.40 2.32
C MET A 109 -5.70 4.40 3.84
N LEU A 110 -5.51 3.23 4.43
CA LEU A 110 -5.36 3.08 5.88
C LEU A 110 -3.89 3.05 6.27
N VAL A 111 -3.55 3.77 7.34
CA VAL A 111 -2.22 3.76 7.96
C VAL A 111 -2.36 3.74 9.48
N ASN A 112 -1.33 3.27 10.18
CA ASN A 112 -1.27 3.39 11.63
C ASN A 112 -1.21 4.88 12.03
N ARG A 113 -2.08 5.35 12.94
CA ARG A 113 -2.13 6.79 13.27
C ARG A 113 -0.91 7.26 14.06
N GLU A 114 -0.48 6.48 15.05
CA GLU A 114 0.63 6.86 15.93
C GLU A 114 1.97 6.85 15.18
N LEU A 115 2.24 5.76 14.46
CA LEU A 115 3.48 5.59 13.69
C LEU A 115 3.62 6.60 12.53
N ASN A 116 2.53 7.24 12.12
CA ASN A 116 2.52 8.27 11.08
C ASN A 116 2.23 9.69 11.62
N SER A 117 2.26 9.91 12.94
CA SER A 117 1.95 11.21 13.55
C SER A 117 2.70 12.39 12.91
N GLU A 118 3.99 12.24 12.60
CA GLU A 118 4.79 13.27 11.89
C GLU A 118 4.21 13.60 10.50
N MET A 119 3.91 12.59 9.68
CA MET A 119 3.29 12.76 8.36
C MET A 119 1.91 13.41 8.47
N LEU A 120 1.11 13.00 9.46
CA LEU A 120 -0.26 13.46 9.68
C LEU A 120 -0.33 14.94 10.10
N THR A 121 0.75 15.55 10.59
CA THR A 121 0.81 17.01 10.81
C THR A 121 0.63 17.81 9.52
N ASN A 122 1.00 17.22 8.38
CA ASN A 122 1.01 17.88 7.08
C ASN A 122 -0.03 17.32 6.10
N ALA A 123 -0.85 16.36 6.51
CA ALA A 123 -1.84 15.72 5.65
C ALA A 123 -3.24 15.72 6.30
N PRO A 124 -4.31 15.92 5.52
CA PRO A 124 -5.66 15.67 6.00
C PRO A 124 -5.87 14.19 6.24
N TYR A 125 -6.62 13.86 7.30
CA TYR A 125 -6.99 12.48 7.61
C TYR A 125 -8.30 12.41 8.38
N ILE A 126 -8.92 11.23 8.36
CA ILE A 126 -10.05 10.89 9.23
C ILE A 126 -9.57 9.84 10.25
N PRO A 127 -9.74 10.05 11.56
CA PRO A 127 -9.46 9.04 12.57
C PRO A 127 -10.35 7.79 12.39
N PHE A 128 -9.77 6.61 12.53
CA PHE A 128 -10.49 5.34 12.55
C PHE A 128 -9.87 4.44 13.62
N GLU A 129 -10.46 4.37 14.81
CA GLU A 129 -9.85 3.73 15.98
C GLU A 129 -8.41 4.24 16.23
N ASP A 130 -7.40 3.37 16.18
CA ASP A 130 -5.97 3.66 16.24
C ASP A 130 -5.31 3.83 14.85
N LEU A 131 -6.08 3.70 13.78
CA LEU A 131 -5.69 3.98 12.40
C LEU A 131 -6.10 5.39 11.97
N ALA A 132 -5.61 5.77 10.80
CA ALA A 132 -6.00 6.98 10.09
C ALA A 132 -6.29 6.67 8.62
N ILE A 133 -7.40 7.20 8.13
CA ILE A 133 -7.73 7.23 6.71
C ILE A 133 -7.02 8.45 6.11
N VAL A 134 -6.06 8.20 5.24
CA VAL A 134 -5.28 9.25 4.55
C VAL A 134 -5.60 9.27 3.07
N PHE A 135 -5.37 10.42 2.43
CA PHE A 135 -5.71 10.63 1.04
C PHE A 135 -4.46 10.70 0.18
N ARG A 136 -4.50 10.04 -0.98
CA ARG A 136 -3.42 10.07 -1.97
C ARG A 136 -4.03 10.29 -3.34
N TRP A 137 -3.32 10.97 -4.21
CA TRP A 137 -3.70 10.99 -5.63
C TRP A 137 -2.93 9.90 -6.38
N LEU A 138 -3.61 9.26 -7.31
CA LEU A 138 -3.10 8.17 -8.13
C LEU A 138 -2.45 8.73 -9.40
N ALA A 139 -1.13 8.60 -9.50
CA ALA A 139 -0.33 9.10 -10.61
C ALA A 139 -0.16 8.07 -11.73
N VAL A 140 0.03 6.81 -11.34
CA VAL A 140 0.27 5.69 -12.24
C VAL A 140 -0.53 4.51 -11.74
N LYS A 141 -1.24 3.84 -12.64
CA LYS A 141 -1.90 2.57 -12.37
C LYS A 141 -1.71 1.65 -13.56
N SER A 142 -0.97 0.58 -13.32
CA SER A 142 -0.70 -0.51 -14.25
C SER A 142 -0.68 -1.81 -13.46
N PRO A 143 -0.81 -2.98 -14.10
CA PRO A 143 -0.61 -4.27 -13.43
C PRO A 143 0.75 -4.37 -12.70
N GLU A 144 1.78 -3.69 -13.21
CA GLU A 144 3.15 -3.77 -12.71
C GLU A 144 3.49 -2.68 -11.68
N SER A 145 2.75 -1.56 -11.67
CA SER A 145 3.08 -0.40 -10.84
C SER A 145 1.87 0.45 -10.48
N ILE A 146 1.78 0.77 -9.18
CA ILE A 146 0.88 1.78 -8.63
C ILE A 146 1.73 2.90 -8.04
N GLY A 147 1.67 4.07 -8.66
CA GLY A 147 2.35 5.29 -8.21
C GLY A 147 1.34 6.23 -7.58
N THR A 148 1.57 6.62 -6.33
CA THR A 148 0.71 7.59 -5.63
C THR A 148 1.55 8.66 -4.95
N SER A 149 0.94 9.80 -4.67
CA SER A 149 1.55 10.82 -3.81
C SER A 149 0.52 11.35 -2.82
N LEU A 150 1.02 11.73 -1.64
CA LEU A 150 0.21 12.12 -0.49
C LEU A 150 -0.51 13.44 -0.79
N VAL A 151 -1.81 13.50 -0.53
CA VAL A 151 -2.52 14.78 -0.48
C VAL A 151 -2.12 15.49 0.80
N THR A 152 -1.67 16.73 0.69
CA THR A 152 -1.21 17.53 1.83
C THR A 152 -2.25 18.56 2.27
N ASN A 153 -2.07 19.12 3.46
CA ASN A 153 -2.85 20.25 3.97
C ASN A 153 -2.74 21.49 3.06
N ARG A 154 -1.65 21.62 2.30
CA ARG A 154 -1.50 22.68 1.30
C ARG A 154 -2.37 22.45 0.07
N ASP A 155 -2.51 21.20 -0.34
CA ASP A 155 -3.29 20.84 -1.53
C ASP A 155 -4.78 21.09 -1.29
N ILE A 156 -5.33 20.65 -0.16
CA ILE A 156 -6.75 20.91 0.16
C ILE A 156 -7.07 22.41 0.31
N ARG A 157 -6.15 23.20 0.90
CA ARG A 157 -6.31 24.67 0.98
C ARG A 157 -6.33 25.32 -0.40
N ARG A 158 -5.50 24.82 -1.31
CA ARG A 158 -5.42 25.28 -2.69
C ARG A 158 -6.67 24.92 -3.48
N TRP A 159 -7.19 23.70 -3.30
CA TRP A 159 -8.38 23.22 -3.97
C TRP A 159 -9.67 23.83 -3.41
N GLY A 160 -9.62 24.38 -2.19
CA GLY A 160 -10.80 24.93 -1.50
C GLY A 160 -11.75 23.84 -1.01
N VAL A 161 -11.23 22.64 -0.73
CA VAL A 161 -11.99 21.44 -0.35
C VAL A 161 -11.71 21.10 1.10
N ASN A 162 -12.72 20.69 1.84
CA ASN A 162 -12.56 20.23 3.23
C ASN A 162 -12.34 18.71 3.32
N VAL A 163 -11.93 18.22 4.49
CA VAL A 163 -11.59 16.79 4.70
C VAL A 163 -12.78 15.85 4.45
N ARG A 164 -14.01 16.29 4.74
CA ARG A 164 -15.21 15.47 4.53
C ARG A 164 -15.54 15.33 3.05
N GLU A 165 -15.54 16.44 2.31
CA GLU A 165 -15.71 16.42 0.84
C GLU A 165 -14.64 15.56 0.17
N LEU A 166 -13.39 15.67 0.65
CA LEU A 166 -12.28 14.84 0.18
C LEU A 166 -12.53 13.36 0.44
N TYR A 167 -13.10 13.01 1.60
CA TYR A 167 -13.44 11.63 1.95
C TYR A 167 -14.53 11.04 1.08
N ASP A 168 -15.62 11.79 0.85
CA ASP A 168 -16.74 11.31 0.04
C ASP A 168 -16.26 10.94 -1.37
N ILE A 169 -15.47 11.82 -2.00
CA ILE A 169 -14.88 11.60 -3.33
C ILE A 169 -13.85 10.47 -3.31
N ALA A 170 -12.95 10.46 -2.32
CA ALA A 170 -11.91 9.44 -2.23
C ALA A 170 -12.50 8.05 -1.99
N SER A 171 -13.56 7.92 -1.20
CA SER A 171 -14.24 6.66 -0.92
C SER A 171 -14.82 6.05 -2.21
N GLU A 172 -15.56 6.85 -2.99
CA GLU A 172 -16.12 6.43 -4.27
C GLU A 172 -15.03 6.03 -5.28
N ASN A 173 -14.00 6.88 -5.41
CA ASN A 173 -12.89 6.62 -6.32
C ASN A 173 -12.10 5.38 -5.96
N THR A 174 -11.81 5.16 -4.68
CA THR A 174 -11.01 4.01 -4.24
C THR A 174 -11.74 2.73 -4.57
N ARG A 175 -13.04 2.65 -4.28
CA ARG A 175 -13.87 1.49 -4.66
C ARG A 175 -13.94 1.29 -6.17
N ARG A 176 -14.12 2.37 -6.95
CA ARG A 176 -14.20 2.29 -8.41
C ARG A 176 -12.88 1.87 -9.05
N LEU A 177 -11.75 2.40 -8.58
CA LEU A 177 -10.42 2.17 -9.15
C LEU A 177 -9.79 0.87 -8.63
N PHE A 178 -10.13 0.49 -7.40
CA PHE A 178 -9.66 -0.69 -6.67
C PHE A 178 -10.86 -1.43 -6.04
N PRO A 179 -11.69 -2.12 -6.85
CA PRO A 179 -12.81 -2.90 -6.35
C PRO A 179 -12.37 -3.88 -5.27
N GLU A 180 -13.24 -4.12 -4.29
CA GLU A 180 -12.97 -5.07 -3.21
C GLU A 180 -12.76 -6.48 -3.75
N HIS A 181 -11.95 -7.25 -3.04
CA HIS A 181 -11.76 -8.66 -3.27
C HIS A 181 -11.79 -9.39 -1.93
N VAL A 182 -12.74 -10.31 -1.79
CA VAL A 182 -12.93 -11.14 -0.61
C VAL A 182 -12.82 -12.60 -1.03
N GLU A 183 -11.91 -13.35 -0.40
CA GLU A 183 -11.64 -14.75 -0.73
C GLU A 183 -11.27 -15.52 0.54
N ASN A 184 -11.46 -16.84 0.53
CA ASN A 184 -10.91 -17.73 1.56
C ASN A 184 -9.38 -17.78 1.44
N LEU A 185 -8.66 -17.65 2.56
CA LEU A 185 -7.21 -17.55 2.59
C LEU A 185 -6.52 -18.83 2.10
N VAL A 186 -7.03 -20.00 2.49
CA VAL A 186 -6.46 -21.30 2.06
C VAL A 186 -6.56 -21.45 0.54
N SER A 187 -7.70 -21.07 -0.03
CA SER A 187 -7.93 -21.11 -1.49
C SER A 187 -6.98 -20.18 -2.24
N LEU A 188 -6.76 -18.96 -1.72
CA LEU A 188 -5.80 -18.01 -2.25
C LEU A 188 -4.37 -18.58 -2.24
N LEU A 189 -3.95 -19.16 -1.11
CA LEU A 189 -2.61 -19.74 -0.97
C LEU A 189 -2.41 -20.93 -1.93
N MET A 190 -3.38 -21.85 -2.02
CA MET A 190 -3.32 -22.98 -2.95
C MET A 190 -3.13 -22.51 -4.39
N ARG A 191 -3.90 -21.48 -4.81
CA ARG A 191 -3.78 -20.88 -6.13
C ARG A 191 -2.39 -20.27 -6.38
N GLN A 192 -1.78 -19.63 -5.38
CA GLN A 192 -0.42 -19.10 -5.48
C GLN A 192 0.65 -20.18 -5.62
N TYR A 193 0.43 -21.36 -5.04
CA TYR A 193 1.28 -22.54 -5.23
C TYR A 193 0.99 -23.33 -6.51
N GLY A 194 0.10 -22.83 -7.38
CA GLY A 194 -0.26 -23.48 -8.64
C GLY A 194 -1.17 -24.70 -8.48
N ILE A 195 -1.79 -24.87 -7.31
CA ILE A 195 -2.77 -25.93 -7.03
C ILE A 195 -4.15 -25.36 -7.37
N ASP A 196 -4.79 -25.92 -8.39
CA ASP A 196 -6.13 -25.51 -8.80
C ASP A 196 -7.14 -26.48 -8.18
N VAL A 197 -7.70 -26.05 -7.05
CA VAL A 197 -8.67 -26.81 -6.24
C VAL A 197 -9.84 -27.33 -7.11
N LYS A 198 -10.23 -26.61 -8.18
CA LYS A 198 -11.31 -27.02 -9.09
C LYS A 198 -10.86 -28.07 -10.12
N LYS A 199 -9.60 -28.04 -10.57
CA LYS A 199 -9.07 -28.99 -11.56
C LYS A 199 -8.49 -30.26 -10.93
N ASP A 200 -7.94 -30.16 -9.73
CA ASP A 200 -7.26 -31.27 -9.05
C ASP A 200 -8.23 -32.17 -8.28
N GLY A 201 -9.54 -32.02 -8.48
CA GLY A 201 -10.57 -32.88 -7.89
C GLY A 201 -10.72 -32.73 -6.37
N MET A 202 -10.09 -31.72 -5.76
CA MET A 202 -10.35 -31.32 -4.38
C MET A 202 -11.70 -30.59 -4.33
N ALA A 203 -12.78 -31.37 -4.34
CA ALA A 203 -14.13 -30.90 -4.55
C ALA A 203 -14.48 -29.65 -3.71
N GLU A 204 -15.22 -28.74 -4.34
CA GLU A 204 -16.00 -27.70 -3.64
C GLU A 204 -16.94 -28.30 -2.57
N ASN A 205 -17.18 -29.62 -2.61
CA ASN A 205 -17.93 -30.46 -1.67
C ASN A 205 -17.03 -31.26 -0.72
N ASN A 206 -16.07 -30.62 -0.03
CA ASN A 206 -15.48 -31.26 1.15
C ASN A 206 -16.49 -31.11 2.31
N PRO A 207 -17.04 -32.20 2.89
CA PRO A 207 -18.01 -32.11 3.99
C PRO A 207 -17.47 -31.44 5.25
N GLU A 208 -16.16 -31.21 5.31
CA GLU A 208 -15.45 -30.50 6.38
C GLU A 208 -15.20 -29.01 6.11
N LYS A 209 -15.73 -28.44 5.01
CA LYS A 209 -15.75 -26.98 4.84
C LYS A 209 -16.74 -26.40 5.84
N ASP A 210 -16.21 -25.99 6.98
CA ASP A 210 -16.91 -25.23 7.99
C ASP A 210 -16.55 -23.76 7.80
N PRO A 211 -17.41 -22.93 7.17
CA PRO A 211 -17.13 -21.52 6.94
C PRO A 211 -16.82 -20.77 8.23
N GLU A 212 -17.31 -21.26 9.38
CA GLU A 212 -17.09 -20.66 10.69
C GLU A 212 -15.65 -20.87 11.20
N LYS A 213 -14.95 -21.89 10.69
CA LYS A 213 -13.55 -22.20 11.00
C LYS A 213 -12.57 -21.68 9.96
N ASP A 214 -13.08 -21.13 8.86
CA ASP A 214 -12.27 -20.59 7.78
C ASP A 214 -11.78 -19.16 8.09
N MET A 215 -10.61 -18.84 7.55
CA MET A 215 -10.05 -17.49 7.54
C MET A 215 -10.15 -16.90 6.14
N TYR A 216 -10.55 -15.64 6.08
CA TYR A 216 -10.79 -14.92 4.83
C TYR A 216 -9.94 -13.67 4.76
N ILE A 217 -9.68 -13.21 3.53
CA ILE A 217 -8.97 -11.97 3.23
C ILE A 217 -9.95 -10.91 2.71
N ILE A 218 -9.78 -9.67 3.14
CA ILE A 218 -10.36 -8.48 2.50
C ILE A 218 -9.19 -7.67 1.94
N THR A 219 -9.19 -7.50 0.62
CA THR A 219 -8.22 -6.70 -0.11
C THR A 219 -8.91 -6.04 -1.32
N ASN A 220 -8.15 -5.61 -2.32
CA ASN A 220 -8.66 -5.10 -3.59
C ASN A 220 -8.16 -5.91 -4.78
N SER A 221 -8.70 -5.65 -5.97
CA SER A 221 -8.36 -6.35 -7.21
C SER A 221 -6.87 -6.29 -7.63
N TYR A 222 -6.06 -5.45 -6.98
CA TYR A 222 -4.61 -5.31 -7.23
C TYR A 222 -3.76 -5.86 -6.06
N TYR A 223 -4.39 -6.37 -5.00
CA TYR A 223 -3.72 -6.86 -3.78
C TYR A 223 -2.70 -5.85 -3.21
N THR A 224 -2.98 -4.55 -3.38
CA THR A 224 -2.06 -3.47 -3.01
C THR A 224 -2.82 -2.34 -2.34
N ASN A 225 -2.41 -1.96 -1.13
CA ASN A 225 -3.12 -0.97 -0.30
C ASN A 225 -4.61 -1.32 -0.08
N GLY A 226 -4.94 -2.62 -0.08
CA GLY A 226 -6.31 -3.13 -0.09
C GLY A 226 -6.97 -3.19 1.28
N ALA A 227 -6.26 -2.96 2.39
CA ALA A 227 -6.88 -2.93 3.71
C ALA A 227 -8.01 -1.89 3.81
N ALA A 228 -7.91 -0.79 3.06
CA ALA A 228 -8.97 0.22 2.98
C ALA A 228 -10.29 -0.31 2.40
N ALA A 229 -10.29 -1.46 1.70
CA ALA A 229 -11.50 -2.09 1.19
C ALA A 229 -12.49 -2.50 2.29
N MET A 230 -12.02 -2.70 3.53
CA MET A 230 -12.93 -2.93 4.66
C MET A 230 -13.84 -1.73 4.96
N LEU A 231 -13.46 -0.52 4.54
CA LEU A 231 -14.25 0.70 4.73
C LEU A 231 -15.29 0.90 3.63
N TYR A 232 -15.30 0.07 2.58
CA TYR A 232 -16.24 0.24 1.49
C TYR A 232 -17.65 -0.10 1.98
N PRO A 233 -18.67 0.68 1.59
CA PRO A 233 -20.04 0.49 2.04
C PRO A 233 -20.52 -0.96 1.90
N GLY A 234 -20.92 -1.55 3.02
CA GLY A 234 -21.48 -2.89 3.10
C GLY A 234 -20.48 -4.05 2.93
N VAL A 235 -19.17 -3.82 2.79
CA VAL A 235 -18.19 -4.93 2.71
C VAL A 235 -18.18 -5.75 3.99
N LEU A 236 -18.03 -5.10 5.15
CA LEU A 236 -18.02 -5.79 6.45
C LEU A 236 -19.36 -6.45 6.77
N ALA A 237 -20.48 -5.79 6.47
CA ALA A 237 -21.82 -6.37 6.61
C ALA A 237 -21.95 -7.68 5.82
N ARG A 238 -21.52 -7.71 4.55
CA ARG A 238 -21.52 -8.94 3.74
C ARG A 238 -20.61 -10.02 4.32
N CYS A 239 -19.43 -9.65 4.81
CA CYS A 239 -18.50 -10.61 5.44
C CYS A 239 -19.10 -11.22 6.72
N ALA A 240 -19.79 -10.41 7.53
CA ALA A 240 -20.49 -10.86 8.71
C ALA A 240 -21.72 -11.72 8.38
N ASP A 241 -22.45 -11.39 7.32
CA ASP A 241 -23.56 -12.19 6.80
C ASP A 241 -23.08 -13.56 6.30
N MET A 242 -21.90 -13.62 5.66
CA MET A 242 -21.28 -14.88 5.20
C MET A 242 -21.02 -15.86 6.33
N LEU A 243 -20.69 -15.36 7.54
CA LEU A 243 -20.36 -16.18 8.71
C LEU A 243 -21.50 -16.25 9.74
N ASP A 244 -22.65 -15.64 9.44
CA ASP A 244 -23.80 -15.50 10.33
C ASP A 244 -23.43 -15.03 11.75
N GLY A 245 -22.66 -13.94 11.86
CA GLY A 245 -22.20 -13.46 13.16
C GLY A 245 -21.40 -12.17 13.12
N ASP A 246 -21.02 -11.69 14.31
CA ASP A 246 -19.95 -10.70 14.44
C ASP A 246 -18.64 -11.32 13.90
N ILE A 247 -17.70 -10.48 13.45
CA ILE A 247 -16.41 -10.96 12.91
C ILE A 247 -15.25 -10.27 13.61
N TYR A 248 -14.18 -11.04 13.86
CA TYR A 248 -12.89 -10.46 14.23
C TYR A 248 -12.16 -10.02 12.96
N ILE A 249 -11.58 -8.83 12.98
CA ILE A 249 -10.79 -8.26 11.90
C ILE A 249 -9.34 -8.15 12.35
N ILE A 250 -8.46 -8.80 11.61
CA ILE A 250 -7.03 -8.92 11.88
C ILE A 250 -6.28 -8.01 10.90
N PRO A 251 -5.64 -6.93 11.37
CA PRO A 251 -4.95 -5.96 10.52
C PRO A 251 -3.58 -6.48 10.05
N SER A 252 -3.59 -7.44 9.11
CA SER A 252 -2.39 -8.10 8.57
C SER A 252 -1.36 -7.10 8.02
N SER A 253 -1.75 -6.23 7.10
CA SER A 253 -0.86 -5.21 6.52
C SER A 253 -1.66 -4.07 5.87
N ILE A 254 -0.99 -3.01 5.40
CA ILE A 254 -1.68 -1.97 4.58
C ILE A 254 -2.34 -2.55 3.32
N HIS A 255 -1.90 -3.74 2.86
CA HIS A 255 -2.36 -4.39 1.63
C HIS A 255 -3.63 -5.23 1.83
N GLU A 256 -3.89 -5.72 3.05
CA GLU A 256 -5.05 -6.56 3.35
C GLU A 256 -5.37 -6.60 4.86
N VAL A 257 -6.62 -6.91 5.16
CA VAL A 257 -7.02 -7.40 6.49
C VAL A 257 -7.56 -8.82 6.37
N LEU A 258 -7.44 -9.61 7.43
CA LEU A 258 -8.05 -10.93 7.51
C LEU A 258 -9.29 -10.87 8.40
N PHE A 259 -10.21 -11.80 8.24
CA PHE A 259 -11.31 -11.95 9.17
C PHE A 259 -11.71 -13.41 9.40
N VAL A 260 -12.28 -13.63 10.58
CA VAL A 260 -12.83 -14.92 11.05
C VAL A 260 -14.12 -14.64 11.82
N LYS A 261 -14.96 -15.66 12.03
CA LYS A 261 -16.17 -15.53 12.84
C LYS A 261 -15.77 -15.21 14.29
N ALA A 262 -16.44 -14.24 14.92
CA ALA A 262 -16.28 -13.99 16.34
C ALA A 262 -17.11 -15.02 17.14
N GLY A 263 -16.48 -15.69 18.10
CA GLY A 263 -17.11 -16.75 18.88
C GLY A 263 -16.16 -17.38 19.89
N ASN A 264 -16.67 -18.35 20.65
CA ASN A 264 -15.95 -18.96 21.78
C ASN A 264 -14.84 -19.94 21.39
N GLU A 265 -14.79 -20.40 20.14
CA GLU A 265 -13.83 -21.42 19.69
C GLU A 265 -12.43 -20.84 19.41
N VAL A 266 -12.31 -19.53 19.16
CA VAL A 266 -11.04 -18.86 18.93
C VAL A 266 -10.83 -17.82 20.02
N ASP A 267 -9.84 -18.05 20.89
CA ASP A 267 -9.51 -17.08 21.94
C ASP A 267 -8.95 -15.81 21.29
N ALA A 268 -9.61 -14.68 21.54
CA ALA A 268 -9.17 -13.37 21.10
C ALA A 268 -7.72 -13.07 21.54
N LYS A 269 -7.31 -13.58 22.71
CA LYS A 269 -5.94 -13.41 23.21
C LYS A 269 -4.92 -14.09 22.32
N ASP A 270 -5.20 -15.32 21.87
CA ASP A 270 -4.33 -16.06 20.97
C ASP A 270 -4.17 -15.32 19.63
N ILE A 271 -5.27 -14.77 19.09
CA ILE A 271 -5.22 -13.95 17.88
C ILE A 271 -4.35 -12.70 18.10
N ILE A 272 -4.54 -11.98 19.21
CA ILE A 272 -3.75 -10.78 19.53
C ILE A 272 -2.26 -11.12 19.64
N GLU A 273 -1.91 -12.22 20.31
CA GLU A 273 -0.52 -12.69 20.40
C GLU A 273 0.05 -13.01 19.01
N CYS A 274 -0.72 -13.68 18.14
CA CYS A 274 -0.32 -13.94 16.76
C CYS A 274 -0.11 -12.64 15.96
N ILE A 275 -0.98 -11.64 16.11
CA ILE A 275 -0.82 -10.32 15.47
C ILE A 275 0.51 -9.69 15.88
N ILE A 276 0.77 -9.62 17.19
CA ILE A 276 1.99 -8.99 17.73
C ILE A 276 3.24 -9.73 17.22
N LEU A 277 3.22 -11.06 17.22
CA LEU A 277 4.33 -11.88 16.73
C LEU A 277 4.57 -11.69 15.23
N ALA A 278 3.50 -11.67 14.42
CA ALA A 278 3.60 -11.44 12.98
C ALA A 278 4.15 -10.03 12.68
N ASN A 279 3.61 -9.01 13.34
CA ASN A 279 4.05 -7.62 13.20
C ASN A 279 5.51 -7.40 13.61
N LYS A 280 6.00 -8.19 14.58
CA LYS A 280 7.38 -8.10 15.06
C LYS A 280 8.38 -8.80 14.15
N ASN A 281 8.01 -9.96 13.59
CA ASN A 281 8.97 -10.87 12.97
C ASN A 281 8.82 -11.01 11.44
N ILE A 282 7.64 -10.72 10.88
CA ILE A 282 7.31 -11.05 9.49
C ILE A 282 6.90 -9.79 8.72
N VAL A 283 6.00 -8.97 9.27
CA VAL A 283 5.47 -7.80 8.57
C VAL A 283 6.52 -6.70 8.53
N LYS A 284 6.75 -6.12 7.35
CA LYS A 284 7.69 -5.01 7.23
C LYS A 284 7.18 -3.81 8.04
N LYS A 285 8.10 -3.09 8.66
CA LYS A 285 7.74 -1.86 9.42
C LYS A 285 6.90 -0.89 8.59
N SER A 286 7.16 -0.74 7.29
CA SER A 286 6.41 0.14 6.39
C SER A 286 5.01 -0.36 6.02
N GLU A 287 4.69 -1.62 6.31
CA GLU A 287 3.43 -2.29 5.93
C GLU A 287 2.53 -2.54 7.15
N LYS A 288 3.06 -2.45 8.38
CA LYS A 288 2.30 -2.65 9.62
C LYS A 288 1.11 -1.69 9.75
N LEU A 289 -0.07 -2.22 10.08
CA LEU A 289 -1.27 -1.43 10.38
C LEU A 289 -1.52 -1.26 11.88
N SER A 290 -1.68 -2.34 12.63
CA SER A 290 -1.98 -2.28 14.07
C SER A 290 -1.61 -3.57 14.78
N ASP A 291 -1.34 -3.50 16.08
CA ASP A 291 -1.20 -4.65 16.96
C ASP A 291 -2.55 -5.07 17.61
N ASN A 292 -3.61 -4.32 17.35
CA ASN A 292 -4.92 -4.54 17.93
C ASN A 292 -5.76 -5.51 17.09
N LEU A 293 -6.59 -6.30 17.79
CA LEU A 293 -7.69 -7.04 17.17
C LEU A 293 -8.92 -6.14 17.15
N TYR A 294 -9.62 -6.09 16.02
CA TYR A 294 -10.90 -5.37 15.93
C TYR A 294 -12.05 -6.37 15.88
N ILE A 295 -13.23 -5.91 16.27
CA ILE A 295 -14.49 -6.62 16.09
C ILE A 295 -15.45 -5.75 15.28
N TYR A 296 -16.08 -6.34 14.27
CA TYR A 296 -17.24 -5.75 13.61
C TYR A 296 -18.52 -6.36 14.18
N ARG A 297 -19.34 -5.49 14.77
CA ARG A 297 -20.65 -5.81 15.35
C ARG A 297 -21.71 -5.77 14.27
N ARG A 298 -22.18 -6.93 13.80
CA ARG A 298 -23.14 -7.04 12.68
C ARG A 298 -24.42 -6.26 12.94
N ARG A 299 -24.90 -6.26 14.19
CA ARG A 299 -26.14 -5.58 14.58
C ARG A 299 -26.02 -4.06 14.64
N GLU A 300 -24.82 -3.54 14.90
CA GLU A 300 -24.56 -2.12 15.10
C GLU A 300 -23.95 -1.44 13.86
N ASP A 301 -23.54 -2.23 12.86
CA ASP A 301 -22.77 -1.78 11.69
C ASP A 301 -21.55 -0.95 12.12
N LYS A 302 -20.81 -1.47 13.11
CA LYS A 302 -19.74 -0.74 13.80
C LYS A 302 -18.50 -1.61 13.97
N VAL A 303 -17.35 -1.00 13.70
CA VAL A 303 -16.02 -1.55 14.04
C VAL A 303 -15.53 -0.91 15.32
N GLU A 304 -14.92 -1.71 16.20
CA GLU A 304 -14.24 -1.23 17.41
C GLU A 304 -13.03 -2.10 17.73
N ILE A 305 -12.03 -1.54 18.41
CA ILE A 305 -10.94 -2.34 18.97
C ILE A 305 -11.51 -3.25 20.07
N LEU A 306 -11.20 -4.53 20.00
CA LEU A 306 -11.52 -5.50 21.03
C LEU A 306 -10.63 -5.25 22.26
N LYS A 307 -11.26 -4.95 23.39
CA LYS A 307 -10.59 -4.58 24.66
C LYS A 307 -10.37 -5.78 25.57
#